data_AF-A0A7S2J6G4-F1
#
_entry.id   AF-A0A7S2J6G4-F1
#
_cell.length_a   1.000
_cell.length_b   1.000
_cell.length_c   1.000
_cell.angle_alpha   90.00
_cell.angle_beta   90.00
_cell.angle_gamma   90.00
#
_symmetry.space_group_name_H-M   'P 1'
#
loop_
_entity.id
_entity.type
_entity.pdbx_description
1 polymer ?
#
loop_
_entity_poly.entity_id
_entity_poly.type
_entity_poly.pdbx_seq_one_letter_code
_entity_poly.pdbx_strand_id
1 'polypeptide(L)'
;STAVVSASAETMSQKAWRWLDITGFLTKWHSRRAWILDLDPPSRAASVMMTEYERKLLLWLTWMNFLFMPISLWYWYGQFTHLAAKPPIPLMPEYQYMN
;
A
#
# COMPACT_ATOMS: atom_id res chain seq x y z
N SER A 1 25.84 -15.63 -11.09
CA SER A 1 24.73 -16.53 -11.51
C SER A 1 24.36 -17.59 -10.47
N THR A 2 24.59 -17.38 -9.18
CA THR A 2 24.21 -18.30 -8.09
C THR A 2 22.71 -18.26 -7.77
N ALA A 3 22.09 -17.07 -7.88
CA ALA A 3 20.66 -16.90 -7.65
C ALA A 3 19.78 -17.72 -8.63
N VAL A 4 20.21 -17.85 -9.88
CA VAL A 4 19.49 -18.63 -10.91
C VAL A 4 19.59 -20.12 -10.63
N VAL A 5 20.76 -20.60 -10.19
CA VAL A 5 21.00 -22.00 -9.82
C VAL A 5 20.17 -22.39 -8.59
N SER A 6 20.08 -21.51 -7.59
CA SER A 6 19.20 -21.73 -6.43
C SER A 6 17.72 -21.75 -6.83
N ALA A 7 17.28 -20.88 -7.73
CA ALA A 7 15.88 -20.84 -8.19
C ALA A 7 15.45 -22.12 -8.94
N SER A 8 16.36 -22.76 -9.69
CA SER A 8 16.07 -24.05 -10.36
C SER A 8 15.95 -25.24 -9.40
N ALA A 9 16.57 -25.16 -8.22
CA ALA A 9 16.55 -26.20 -7.20
C ALA A 9 15.49 -25.98 -6.11
N GLU A 10 14.70 -24.90 -6.18
CA GLU A 10 13.68 -24.57 -5.18
C GLU A 10 12.53 -25.59 -5.16
N THR A 11 12.15 -26.03 -3.96
CA THR A 11 10.96 -26.85 -3.74
C THR A 11 9.68 -26.04 -4.03
N MET A 12 8.57 -26.73 -4.31
CA MET A 12 7.30 -26.06 -4.62
C MET A 12 6.80 -25.16 -3.46
N SER A 13 7.08 -25.52 -2.21
CA SER A 13 6.74 -24.71 -1.05
C SER A 13 7.57 -23.41 -0.98
N GLN A 14 8.87 -23.48 -1.28
CA GLN A 14 9.73 -22.29 -1.34
C GLN A 14 9.26 -21.31 -2.40
N LYS A 15 8.85 -21.82 -3.57
CA LYS A 15 8.24 -21.00 -4.63
C LYS A 15 6.96 -20.34 -4.17
N ALA A 16 6.07 -21.07 -3.48
CA ALA A 16 4.83 -20.51 -2.95
C ALA A 16 5.09 -19.38 -1.95
N TRP A 17 6.04 -19.55 -1.02
CA TRP A 17 6.42 -18.51 -0.07
C TRP A 17 6.97 -17.26 -0.75
N ARG A 18 7.76 -17.42 -1.82
CA ARG A 18 8.29 -16.29 -2.59
C ARG A 18 7.20 -15.51 -3.33
N TRP A 19 6.22 -16.21 -3.89
CA TRP A 19 5.06 -15.61 -4.55
C TRP A 19 4.07 -14.97 -3.57
N LEU A 20 4.00 -15.48 -2.34
CA LEU A 20 3.19 -14.87 -1.29
C LEU A 20 3.81 -13.55 -0.80
N ASP A 21 5.15 -13.45 -0.85
CA ASP A 21 5.90 -12.30 -0.35
C ASP A 21 6.58 -11.46 -1.45
N ILE A 22 5.89 -11.23 -2.58
CA ILE A 22 6.43 -10.44 -3.71
C ILE A 22 6.83 -9.03 -3.29
N THR A 23 6.08 -8.42 -2.38
CA THR A 23 6.36 -7.06 -1.86
C THR A 23 7.39 -7.06 -0.72
N GLY A 24 7.83 -8.26 -0.28
CA GLY A 24 8.76 -8.44 0.84
C GLY A 24 8.17 -8.06 2.21
N PHE A 25 6.85 -7.91 2.33
CA PHE A 25 6.17 -7.55 3.56
C PHE A 25 6.44 -8.57 4.69
N LEU A 26 6.30 -9.86 4.42
CA LEU A 26 6.51 -10.91 5.42
C LEU A 26 7.99 -11.04 5.79
N THR A 27 8.89 -10.91 4.81
CA THR A 27 10.33 -10.88 5.04
C THR A 27 10.71 -9.71 5.95
N LYS A 28 10.17 -8.51 5.70
CA LYS A 28 10.37 -7.34 6.55
C LYS A 28 9.71 -7.49 7.91
N TRP A 29 8.57 -8.17 7.99
CA TRP A 29 7.89 -8.41 9.27
C TRP A 29 8.73 -9.27 10.21
N HIS A 30 9.34 -10.34 9.68
CA HIS A 30 10.15 -11.28 10.45
C HIS A 30 11.57 -10.77 10.70
N SER A 31 12.20 -10.10 9.72
CA SER A 31 13.60 -9.68 9.79
C SER A 31 13.76 -8.16 9.87
N ARG A 32 14.22 -7.67 11.03
CA ARG A 32 14.60 -6.25 11.21
C ARG A 32 15.69 -5.84 10.22
N ARG A 33 16.67 -6.72 9.96
CA ARG A 33 17.77 -6.44 9.04
C ARG A 33 17.26 -6.16 7.62
N ALA A 34 16.33 -6.98 7.13
CA ALA A 34 15.76 -6.79 5.80
C ALA A 34 15.03 -5.44 5.70
N TRP A 35 14.29 -5.07 6.74
CA TRP A 35 13.62 -3.77 6.81
C TRP A 35 14.60 -2.58 6.85
N ILE A 36 15.65 -2.64 7.66
CA ILE A 36 16.65 -1.57 7.77
C ILE A 36 17.41 -1.35 6.45
N LEU A 37 17.71 -2.43 5.73
CA LEU A 37 18.41 -2.36 4.45
C LEU A 37 17.56 -1.73 3.34
N ASP A 38 16.24 -1.76 3.47
CA ASP A 38 15.26 -1.15 2.55
C ASP A 38 15.11 0.37 2.79
N LEU A 39 15.52 0.87 3.97
CA LEU A 39 15.45 2.29 4.31
C LEU A 39 16.60 3.10 3.69
N ASP A 40 16.29 4.35 3.34
CA ASP A 40 17.27 5.36 2.92
C ASP A 40 18.34 5.57 4.00
N PRO A 41 19.58 5.97 3.63
CA PRO A 41 20.68 6.15 4.58
C PRO A 41 20.35 7.02 5.82
N PRO A 42 19.67 8.18 5.72
CA PRO A 42 19.32 8.97 6.91
C PRO A 42 18.26 8.27 7.78
N SER A 43 17.25 7.68 7.15
CA SER A 43 16.15 6.95 7.81
C SER A 43 16.68 5.72 8.57
N ARG A 44 17.68 5.06 8.00
CA ARG A 44 18.40 3.94 8.63
C ARG A 44 19.08 4.34 9.94
N ALA A 45 19.74 5.51 9.98
CA ALA A 45 20.37 6.00 11.20
C ALA A 45 19.33 6.31 12.29
N ALA A 46 18.20 6.93 11.91
CA ALA A 46 17.09 7.20 12.83
C ALA A 46 16.42 5.91 13.37
N SER A 47 16.38 4.85 12.56
CA SER A 47 15.76 3.57 12.91
C SER A 47 16.41 2.80 14.08
N VAL A 48 17.60 3.23 14.52
CA VAL A 48 18.30 2.66 15.69
C VAL A 48 17.51 2.88 16.97
N MET A 49 16.82 4.02 17.08
CA MET A 49 16.04 4.38 18.27
C MET A 49 14.66 3.71 18.30
N MET A 50 14.26 3.00 17.23
CA MET A 50 12.94 2.38 17.14
C MET A 50 12.90 1.02 17.82
N THR A 51 11.84 0.78 18.57
CA THR A 51 11.54 -0.51 19.17
C THR A 51 10.98 -1.49 18.14
N GLU A 52 11.00 -2.80 18.45
CA GLU A 52 10.39 -3.82 17.59
C GLU A 52 8.87 -3.64 17.45
N TYR A 53 8.20 -3.12 18.48
CA TYR A 53 6.78 -2.84 18.43
C TYR A 53 6.45 -1.74 17.42
N GLU A 54 7.15 -0.60 17.51
CA GLU A 54 6.94 0.54 16.62
C GLU A 54 7.22 0.19 15.16
N ARG A 55 8.25 -0.63 14.90
CA ARG A 55 8.56 -1.14 13.57
C ARG A 55 7.40 -1.96 12.99
N LYS A 56 6.87 -2.91 13.76
CA LYS A 56 5.73 -3.75 13.32
C LYS A 56 4.47 -2.93 13.15
N LEU A 57 4.24 -1.96 14.03
CA LEU A 57 3.12 -1.04 13.92
C LEU A 57 3.18 -0.23 12.62
N LEU A 58 4.35 0.32 12.27
CA LEU A 58 4.51 1.06 11.02
C LEU A 58 4.32 0.18 9.79
N LEU A 59 4.91 -1.02 9.78
CA LEU A 59 4.69 -1.98 8.70
C LEU A 59 3.20 -2.30 8.54
N TRP A 60 2.49 -2.53 9.65
CA TRP A 60 1.05 -2.78 9.65
C TRP A 60 0.27 -1.59 9.09
N LEU A 61 0.59 -0.37 9.50
CA LEU A 61 -0.05 0.86 9.00
C LEU A 61 0.16 1.03 7.48
N THR A 62 1.37 0.80 6.98
CA THR A 62 1.64 0.84 5.54
C THR A 62 0.81 -0.20 4.78
N TRP A 63 0.69 -1.41 5.32
CA TRP A 63 -0.12 -2.47 4.72
C TRP A 63 -1.62 -2.13 4.70
N MET A 64 -2.15 -1.61 5.81
CA MET A 64 -3.53 -1.13 5.87
C MET A 64 -3.76 0.01 4.88
N ASN A 65 -2.85 0.97 4.78
CA ASN A 65 -2.96 2.06 3.82
C ASN A 65 -3.01 1.55 2.37
N PHE A 66 -2.15 0.58 2.03
CA PHE A 66 -2.17 -0.06 0.72
C PHE A 66 -3.52 -0.71 0.40
N LEU A 67 -4.16 -1.35 1.37
CA LEU A 67 -5.48 -1.97 1.22
C LEU A 67 -6.62 -0.94 1.11
N PHE A 68 -6.56 0.16 1.85
CA PHE A 68 -7.59 1.20 1.86
C PHE A 68 -7.47 2.22 0.71
N MET A 69 -6.28 2.40 0.12
CA MET A 69 -6.04 3.29 -1.02
C MET A 69 -6.95 3.05 -2.24
N PRO A 70 -7.17 1.81 -2.73
CA PRO A 70 -8.09 1.61 -3.86
C PRO A 70 -9.54 1.94 -3.49
N ILE A 71 -9.96 1.66 -2.25
CA ILE A 71 -11.31 1.97 -1.77
C ILE A 71 -11.50 3.49 -1.73
N SER A 72 -10.53 4.23 -1.18
CA SER A 72 -10.59 5.70 -1.13
C SER A 72 -10.59 6.31 -2.53
N LEU A 73 -9.79 5.79 -3.46
CA LEU A 73 -9.78 6.23 -4.87
C LEU A 73 -11.11 5.96 -5.57
N TRP A 74 -11.75 4.81 -5.30
CA TRP A 74 -13.08 4.50 -5.84
C TRP A 74 -14.13 5.49 -5.36
N TYR A 75 -14.18 5.75 -4.04
CA TYR A 75 -15.09 6.75 -3.48
C TYR A 75 -14.83 8.14 -4.04
N TRP A 76 -13.56 8.54 -4.13
CA TRP A 76 -13.12 9.81 -4.69
C TRP A 76 -13.58 9.97 -6.14
N TYR A 77 -13.33 8.98 -6.99
CA TYR A 77 -13.78 8.97 -8.39
C TYR A 77 -15.31 9.09 -8.50
N GLY A 78 -16.06 8.34 -7.66
CA GLY A 78 -17.51 8.44 -7.60
C GLY A 78 -18.02 9.84 -7.22
N GLN A 79 -17.29 10.60 -6.41
CA GLN A 79 -17.67 11.98 -6.11
C GLN A 79 -17.52 12.92 -7.32
N PHE A 80 -16.48 12.74 -8.16
CA PHE A 80 -16.35 13.54 -9.38
C PHE A 80 -17.46 13.27 -10.38
N THR A 81 -17.91 12.02 -10.51
CA THR A 81 -19.03 11.70 -11.39
C THR A 81 -20.34 12.30 -10.85
N HIS A 82 -20.54 12.30 -9.53
CA HIS A 82 -21.68 12.99 -8.91
C HIS A 82 -21.67 14.50 -9.13
N LEU A 83 -20.51 15.16 -8.98
CA LEU A 83 -20.33 16.59 -9.25
C LEU A 83 -20.54 16.94 -10.73
N ALA A 84 -20.19 16.02 -11.65
CA ALA A 84 -20.37 16.21 -13.09
C ALA A 84 -21.82 15.94 -13.55
N ALA A 85 -22.57 15.09 -12.84
CA ALA A 85 -23.91 14.66 -13.25
C ALA A 85 -25.04 15.60 -12.81
N LYS A 86 -24.89 16.32 -11.69
CA LYS A 86 -25.89 17.28 -11.20
C LYS A 86 -25.19 18.55 -10.69
N PRO A 87 -25.71 19.75 -11.00
CA PRO A 87 -25.17 20.98 -10.43
C PRO A 87 -25.17 20.88 -8.90
N PRO A 88 -24.14 21.38 -8.20
CA PRO A 88 -23.95 21.23 -6.75
C PRO A 88 -25.01 21.96 -5.91
N ILE A 89 -25.96 22.64 -6.56
CA ILE A 89 -27.01 23.44 -5.94
C ILE A 89 -28.34 22.90 -6.49
N PRO A 90 -29.37 22.66 -5.65
CA PRO A 90 -30.71 22.41 -6.18
C PRO A 90 -31.08 23.54 -7.14
N LEU A 91 -31.50 23.17 -8.35
CA LEU A 91 -31.99 24.14 -9.33
C LEU A 91 -33.09 24.96 -8.66
N MET A 92 -32.95 26.29 -8.66
CA MET A 92 -34.00 27.17 -8.17
C MET A 92 -35.29 26.86 -8.96
N PRO A 93 -36.46 26.77 -8.31
CA PRO A 93 -37.71 26.34 -8.96
C PRO A 93 -38.06 27.15 -10.22
N GLU A 94 -37.55 28.38 -10.31
CA GLU A 94 -37.76 29.34 -11.38
C GLU A 94 -37.02 28.99 -12.68
N TYR A 95 -35.93 28.22 -12.62
CA TYR A 95 -35.16 27.80 -13.81
C TYR A 95 -35.87 26.71 -14.62
N GLN A 96 -36.91 26.07 -14.11
CA GLN A 96 -37.65 25.03 -14.83
C GLN A 96 -38.56 25.60 -15.95
N TYR A 97 -38.77 26.92 -15.97
CA TYR A 97 -39.65 27.61 -16.92
C TYR A 97 -38.96 28.69 -17.76
N MET A 98 -37.66 28.92 -17.57
CA MET A 98 -36.88 29.81 -18.43
C MET A 98 -36.27 28.99 -19.57
N ASN A 99 -36.78 29.22 -20.79
CA ASN A 99 -36.28 28.65 -22.05
C ASN A 99 -34.82 29.01 -22.30
#